data_AF-A0A2E9L9P8-F1
#
_entry.id   AF-A0A2E9L9P8-F1
#
_cell.length_a   1.000
_cell.length_b   1.000
_cell.length_c   1.000
_cell.angle_alpha   90.00
_cell.angle_beta   90.00
_cell.angle_gamma   90.00
#
_symmetry.space_group_name_H-M   'P 1'
#
loop_
_entity.id
_entity.type
_entity.pdbx_description
1 polymer ?
#
loop_
_entity_poly.entity_id
_entity_poly.type
_entity_poly.pdbx_seq_one_letter_code
_entity_poly.pdbx_strand_id
1 'polypeptide(L)'
;MALNSKQIAELLKLRALGWSQAEIAEKLNTSQQVIGYQLKKLKEQSKKRGTDEVFNAALIGGLAGAATGIGIVALLELLNNSKK
;
A
#
# COMPACT_ATOMS: atom_id res chain seq x y z
N MET A 1 0.59 -8.93 15.63
CA MET A 1 -0.39 -9.50 14.68
C MET A 1 0.05 -9.13 13.27
N ALA A 2 0.07 -10.07 12.33
CA ALA A 2 0.47 -9.77 10.95
C ALA A 2 -0.68 -9.10 10.20
N LEU A 3 -0.39 -8.01 9.47
CA LEU A 3 -1.40 -7.37 8.61
C LEU A 3 -1.73 -8.31 7.44
N ASN A 4 -3.01 -8.47 7.16
CA ASN A 4 -3.44 -9.16 5.94
C ASN A 4 -3.17 -8.28 4.72
N SER A 5 -3.23 -8.86 3.52
CA SER A 5 -2.89 -8.14 2.31
C SER A 5 -3.73 -6.88 2.09
N LYS A 6 -5.04 -6.93 2.39
CA LYS A 6 -5.94 -5.77 2.28
C LYS A 6 -5.50 -4.62 3.19
N GLN A 7 -5.10 -4.95 4.43
CA GLN A 7 -4.56 -3.96 5.37
C GLN A 7 -3.21 -3.41 4.91
N ILE A 8 -2.39 -4.18 4.20
CA ILE A 8 -1.12 -3.71 3.62
C ILE A 8 -1.39 -2.69 2.50
N ALA A 9 -2.35 -2.96 1.61
CA ALA A 9 -2.74 -1.99 0.58
C ALA A 9 -3.32 -0.71 1.20
N GLU A 10 -4.16 -0.85 2.23
CA GLU A 10 -4.72 0.30 2.96
C GLU A 10 -3.63 1.11 3.66
N LEU A 11 -2.66 0.46 4.32
CA LEU A 11 -1.49 1.09 4.92
C LEU A 11 -0.70 1.91 3.88
N LEU A 12 -0.44 1.34 2.71
CA LEU A 12 0.30 2.03 1.64
C LEU A 12 -0.47 3.24 1.13
N LYS A 13 -1.78 3.10 0.91
CA LYS A 13 -2.67 4.20 0.49
C LYS A 13 -2.62 5.35 1.50
N LEU A 14 -2.87 5.07 2.77
CA LEU A 14 -2.86 6.09 3.82
C LEU A 14 -1.48 6.75 3.97
N ARG A 15 -0.41 5.95 3.92
CA ARG A 15 0.95 6.49 4.01
C ARG A 15 1.33 7.39 2.84
N ALA A 16 0.89 7.03 1.62
CA ALA A 16 1.10 7.82 0.41
C ALA A 16 0.32 9.15 0.46
N LEU A 17 -0.83 9.17 1.13
CA LEU A 17 -1.63 10.38 1.38
C LEU A 17 -1.12 11.23 2.57
N GLY A 18 0.00 10.86 3.17
CA GLY A 18 0.64 11.65 4.23
C GLY A 18 0.16 11.37 5.66
N TRP A 19 -0.65 10.33 5.87
CA TRP A 19 -1.13 9.97 7.21
C TRP A 19 0.04 9.50 8.09
N SER A 20 -0.03 9.85 9.37
CA SER A 20 0.94 9.42 10.38
C SER A 20 0.77 7.95 10.75
N GLN A 21 1.82 7.33 11.30
CA GLN A 21 1.74 5.94 11.75
C GLN A 21 0.72 5.75 12.88
N ALA A 22 0.46 6.79 13.67
CA ALA A 22 -0.56 6.82 14.70
C ALA A 22 -1.96 6.70 14.12
N GLU A 23 -2.31 7.57 13.16
CA GLU A 23 -3.60 7.59 12.50
C GLU A 23 -3.84 6.29 11.71
N ILE A 24 -2.79 5.75 11.07
CA ILE A 24 -2.88 4.47 10.35
C ILE A 24 -3.14 3.32 11.33
N ALA A 25 -2.46 3.30 12.49
CA ALA A 25 -2.64 2.27 13.50
C ALA A 25 -4.06 2.26 14.05
N GLU A 26 -4.60 3.44 14.36
CA GLU A 26 -5.99 3.63 14.77
C GLU A 26 -6.95 3.13 13.68
N LYS A 27 -6.75 3.57 12.42
CA LYS A 27 -7.63 3.20 11.30
C LYS A 27 -7.64 1.71 11.00
N LEU A 28 -6.51 1.03 11.18
CA LEU A 28 -6.36 -0.40 10.93
C LEU A 28 -6.58 -1.27 12.17
N ASN A 29 -7.00 -0.66 13.28
CA ASN A 29 -7.21 -1.31 14.58
C ASN A 29 -6.00 -2.18 14.99
N THR A 30 -4.82 -1.59 14.94
CA THR A 30 -3.54 -2.27 15.25
C THR A 30 -2.60 -1.33 16.01
N SER A 31 -1.40 -1.80 16.37
CA SER A 31 -0.42 -0.97 17.06
C SER A 31 0.49 -0.21 16.08
N GLN A 32 0.95 0.97 16.49
CA GLN A 32 1.94 1.74 15.73
C GLN A 32 3.22 0.95 15.44
N GLN A 33 3.60 0.04 16.35
CA GLN A 33 4.76 -0.84 16.17
C GLN A 33 4.57 -1.81 14.99
N VAL A 34 3.35 -2.34 14.80
CA VAL A 34 3.03 -3.20 13.64
C VAL A 34 3.13 -2.39 12.35
N ILE A 35 2.61 -1.15 12.33
CA ILE A 35 2.72 -0.25 11.18
C ILE A 35 4.19 0.04 10.86
N GLY A 36 4.99 0.40 11.86
CA GLY A 36 6.42 0.69 11.70
C GLY A 36 7.20 -0.52 11.19
N TYR A 37 6.94 -1.71 11.73
CA TYR A 37 7.54 -2.95 11.26
C TYR A 37 7.20 -3.23 9.79
N GLN A 38 5.92 -3.09 9.41
CA GLN A 38 5.49 -3.36 8.04
C GLN A 38 6.10 -2.36 7.04
N LEU A 39 6.14 -1.08 7.39
CA LEU A 39 6.79 -0.05 6.58
C LEU A 39 8.29 -0.30 6.43
N LYS A 40 8.97 -0.72 7.50
CA LYS A 40 10.39 -1.11 7.46
C LYS A 40 10.58 -2.30 6.51
N LYS A 41 9.76 -3.34 6.63
CA LYS A 41 9.81 -4.52 5.75
C LYS A 41 9.59 -4.14 4.29
N LEU A 42 8.59 -3.33 3.97
CA LEU A 42 8.33 -2.85 2.60
C LEU A 42 9.51 -2.05 2.05
N LYS A 43 10.13 -1.18 2.86
CA LYS A 43 11.32 -0.42 2.50
C LYS A 43 12.55 -1.32 2.25
N GLU A 44 12.72 -2.38 3.03
CA GLU A 44 13.81 -3.35 2.82
C GLU A 44 13.60 -4.16 1.53
N GLN A 45 12.36 -4.54 1.24
CA GLN A 45 12.04 -5.23 -0.02
C GLN A 45 12.22 -4.32 -1.23
N SER A 46 11.79 -3.05 -1.14
CA SER A 46 11.89 -2.11 -2.25
C SER A 46 13.34 -1.78 -2.61
N LYS A 47 14.25 -1.79 -1.63
CA LYS A 47 15.69 -1.67 -1.88
C LYS A 47 16.28 -2.86 -2.67
N LYS A 48 15.66 -4.04 -2.58
CA LYS A 48 16.15 -5.28 -3.24
C LYS A 48 15.54 -5.50 -4.61
N ARG A 49 14.25 -5.18 -4.77
CA ARG A 49 13.44 -5.52 -5.95
C ARG A 49 12.95 -4.29 -6.72
N GLY A 50 13.22 -3.09 -6.23
CA GLY A 50 12.66 -1.85 -6.77
C GLY A 50 11.39 -1.42 -6.06
N THR A 51 11.17 -0.10 -6.00
CA THR A 51 9.99 0.50 -5.36
C THR A 51 8.70 0.12 -6.05
N ASP A 52 8.70 0.14 -7.38
CA ASP A 52 7.50 -0.03 -8.18
C ASP A 52 7.02 -1.48 -8.14
N GLU A 53 7.95 -2.44 -8.21
CA GLU A 53 7.63 -3.86 -8.07
C GLU A 53 6.99 -4.16 -6.72
N VAL A 54 7.55 -3.64 -5.63
CA VAL A 54 7.04 -3.89 -4.27
C VAL A 54 5.73 -3.17 -4.02
N PHE A 55 5.59 -1.92 -4.50
CA PHE A 55 4.35 -1.17 -4.38
C PHE A 55 3.21 -1.85 -5.15
N ASN A 56 3.46 -2.22 -6.41
CA ASN A 56 2.48 -2.92 -7.24
C ASN A 56 2.12 -4.28 -6.65
N ALA A 57 3.10 -5.07 -6.18
CA ALA A 57 2.82 -6.36 -5.57
C ALA A 57 2.00 -6.24 -4.28
N ALA A 58 2.26 -5.23 -3.45
CA ALA A 58 1.49 -4.98 -2.24
C ALA A 58 0.07 -4.48 -2.54
N LEU A 59 -0.09 -3.68 -3.61
CA LEU A 59 -1.38 -3.21 -4.08
C LEU A 59 -2.20 -4.36 -4.70
N ILE A 60 -1.60 -5.19 -5.56
CA ILE A 60 -2.23 -6.37 -6.18
C ILE A 60 -2.58 -7.42 -5.13
N GLY A 61 -1.65 -7.71 -4.21
CA GLY A 61 -1.86 -8.68 -3.15
C GLY A 61 -2.95 -8.25 -2.18
N GLY A 62 -3.08 -6.95 -1.91
CA GLY A 62 -4.13 -6.39 -1.04
C GLY A 62 -5.46 -6.08 -1.72
N LEU A 63 -5.44 -5.88 -3.03
CA LEU A 63 -6.60 -5.76 -3.91
C LEU A 63 -6.75 -7.04 -4.73
N ALA A 64 -6.72 -8.20 -4.08
CA ALA A 64 -6.85 -9.53 -4.70
C ALA A 64 -8.26 -9.80 -5.32
N GLY A 65 -8.92 -8.77 -5.85
CA GLY A 65 -10.09 -8.86 -6.72
C GLY A 65 -10.03 -7.96 -7.96
N ALA A 66 -8.99 -7.14 -8.16
CA ALA A 66 -8.97 -6.14 -9.25
C ALA A 66 -7.81 -6.29 -10.27
N ALA A 67 -6.97 -7.31 -10.15
CA ALA A 67 -5.76 -7.43 -10.98
C ALA A 67 -5.84 -8.57 -12.01
N THR A 68 -6.80 -8.49 -12.93
CA THR A 68 -6.41 -8.60 -14.35
C THR A 68 -5.84 -7.23 -14.73
N GLY A 69 -4.80 -7.15 -15.56
CA GLY A 69 -3.97 -5.95 -15.79
C GLY A 69 -4.69 -4.64 -16.17
N ILE A 70 -6.01 -4.64 -16.33
CA ILE A 70 -6.87 -3.50 -16.62
C ILE A 70 -7.08 -2.61 -15.37
N GLY A 71 -7.15 -3.18 -14.16
CA GLY A 71 -7.48 -2.41 -12.95
C GLY A 71 -6.41 -1.40 -12.52
N ILE A 72 -5.12 -1.74 -12.68
CA ILE A 72 -4.02 -0.81 -12.37
C ILE A 72 -3.88 0.25 -13.46
N VAL A 73 -4.06 -0.11 -14.74
CA VAL A 73 -4.06 0.85 -15.85
C VAL A 73 -5.20 1.86 -15.69
N ALA A 74 -6.41 1.41 -15.36
CA ALA A 74 -7.55 2.29 -15.12
C ALA A 74 -7.33 3.23 -13.92
N LEU A 75 -6.70 2.76 -12.84
CA LEU A 75 -6.35 3.60 -11.68
C LEU A 75 -5.29 4.65 -12.04
N LEU A 76 -4.27 4.27 -12.82
CA LEU A 76 -3.26 5.18 -13.33
C LEU A 76 -3.86 6.24 -14.27
N GLU A 77 -4.74 5.83 -15.18
CA GLU A 77 -5.45 6.73 -16.09
C GLU A 77 -6.37 7.71 -15.35
N LEU A 78 -7.09 7.26 -14.33
CA LEU A 78 -7.93 8.12 -13.49
C LEU A 78 -7.10 9.20 -12.78
N LEU A 79 -5.96 8.82 -12.21
CA LEU A 79 -5.04 9.76 -11.57
C LEU A 79 -4.41 10.74 -12.55
N ASN A 80 -4.14 10.31 -13.79
CA ASN A 80 -3.59 11.16 -14.84
C ASN A 80 -4.64 12.14 -15.39
N ASN A 81 -5.89 11.69 -15.55
CA ASN A 81 -6.99 12.55 -16.02
C ASN A 81 -7.49 13.53 -14.97
N SER A 82 -7.26 13.27 -13.68
CA SER A 82 -7.63 14.20 -12.59
C SER A 82 -6.72 15.44 -12.52
N LYS A 83 -5.66 15.52 -13.34
CA LYS A 83 -4.74 16.67 -13.45
C LYS A 83 -5.06 17.62 -14.61
N LYS A 84 -6.15 17.40 -15.34
CA LYS A 84 -6.70 18.31 -16.36
C LYS A 84 -7.87 19.09 -15.79
#